data_AF-A0A7S1UX72-F1
#
_entry.id   AF-A0A7S1UX72-F1
#
_cell.length_a   1.000
_cell.length_b   1.000
_cell.length_c   1.000
_cell.angle_alpha   90.00
_cell.angle_beta   90.00
_cell.angle_gamma   90.00
#
_symmetry.space_group_name_H-M   'P 1'
#
loop_
_entity.id
_entity.type
_entity.pdbx_description
1 polymer ?
#
loop_
_entity_poly.entity_id
_entity_poly.type
_entity_poly.pdbx_seq_one_letter_code
_entity_poly.pdbx_strand_id
1 'polypeptide(L)'
;PSMLPSFNGSEAPSRYPSMSPSTSEPTVTPTANALTREDVVDAILAQSPTSNLVNSNSAAKQALDWLVLQDSYSADLLEGGATNLNKILQRFALATLYESTDGENWSSSRNWMSTRDVCRGWYGIECEEQEVANISLPNIDLKGPLPKEMFIFLKDSLVHVSMNENQVTGSIPTEVGLARRLEVFTILENELTGKIPTEIGNMESLVFLNLGRNNLDGSIPRTIGDLSKLTHFGVLENELTGKNSEGD
;
A
#
# COMPACT_ATOMS: atom_id res chain seq x y z
N PRO A 1 -79.89 23.12 38.48
CA PRO A 1 -79.39 22.94 39.85
C PRO A 1 -77.86 22.78 39.83
N SER A 2 -77.07 23.80 39.49
CA SER A 2 -76.59 24.87 40.40
C SER A 2 -76.13 24.36 41.76
N MET A 3 -74.81 24.24 41.96
CA MET A 3 -74.03 25.17 42.80
C MET A 3 -72.53 24.80 42.77
N LEU A 4 -71.71 25.79 42.36
CA LEU A 4 -70.32 25.94 42.78
C LEU A 4 -70.29 26.39 44.27
N PRO A 5 -69.11 26.45 44.90
CA PRO A 5 -68.50 27.77 44.99
C PRO A 5 -67.00 27.82 44.71
N SER A 6 -66.66 28.91 44.05
CA SER A 6 -65.36 29.55 43.84
C SER A 6 -64.87 30.33 45.07
N PHE A 7 -63.55 30.49 45.24
CA PHE A 7 -62.82 31.71 45.69
C PHE A 7 -61.31 31.41 45.46
N ASN A 8 -60.52 32.04 44.59
CA ASN A 8 -60.21 33.42 44.19
C ASN A 8 -59.09 34.09 45.04
N GLY A 9 -58.08 34.64 44.36
CA GLY A 9 -57.01 35.52 44.90
C GLY A 9 -55.60 34.97 44.67
N SER A 10 -54.92 35.22 43.55
CA SER A 10 -54.16 36.44 43.18
C SER A 10 -52.93 36.73 44.05
N GLU A 11 -51.72 36.55 43.50
CA GLU A 11 -50.63 37.54 43.43
C GLU A 11 -49.29 36.86 43.07
N ALA A 12 -48.66 37.33 41.99
CA ALA A 12 -47.23 37.22 41.76
C ALA A 12 -46.59 38.54 42.23
N PRO A 13 -45.34 38.58 42.72
CA PRO A 13 -44.23 38.67 41.75
C PRO A 13 -42.88 38.05 42.20
N SER A 14 -42.08 37.75 41.17
CA SER A 14 -40.61 37.80 41.08
C SER A 14 -39.73 37.46 42.30
N ARG A 15 -38.98 36.36 42.16
CA ARG A 15 -37.54 36.27 42.46
C ARG A 15 -36.98 35.03 41.77
N TYR A 16 -36.22 35.24 40.70
CA TYR A 16 -35.37 34.22 40.09
C TYR A 16 -34.19 33.95 41.03
N PRO A 17 -33.93 32.70 41.46
CA PRO A 17 -32.62 32.29 41.90
C PRO A 17 -31.77 32.04 40.64
N SER A 18 -30.61 32.69 40.58
CA SER A 18 -29.55 32.42 39.62
C SER A 18 -29.11 30.96 39.74
N MET A 19 -29.61 30.09 38.86
CA MET A 19 -29.02 28.78 38.61
C MET A 19 -27.88 28.97 37.60
N SER A 20 -26.66 28.92 38.09
CA SER A 20 -25.46 28.70 37.28
C SER A 20 -25.65 27.38 36.52
N PRO A 21 -25.49 27.32 35.19
CA PRO A 21 -25.35 26.05 34.53
C PRO A 21 -23.95 25.51 34.85
N SER A 22 -23.85 24.54 35.77
CA SER A 22 -22.67 23.69 35.86
C SER A 22 -22.73 22.69 34.70
N THR A 23 -22.46 23.16 33.49
CA THR A 23 -22.03 22.30 32.41
C THR A 23 -20.55 22.02 32.64
N SER A 24 -20.26 21.00 33.46
CA SER A 24 -19.00 20.28 33.27
C SER A 24 -19.13 19.58 31.93
N GLU A 25 -18.68 20.23 30.86
CA GLU A 25 -18.27 19.52 29.66
C GLU A 25 -17.34 18.39 30.11
N PRO A 26 -17.46 17.18 29.54
CA PRO A 26 -16.41 16.20 29.71
C PRO A 26 -15.16 16.86 29.11
N THR A 27 -14.19 17.16 29.98
CA THR A 27 -12.84 17.49 29.56
C THR A 27 -12.37 16.33 28.70
N VAL A 28 -12.42 16.52 27.38
CA VAL A 28 -11.72 15.66 26.43
C VAL A 28 -10.25 15.86 26.75
N THR A 29 -9.73 14.99 27.61
CA THR A 29 -8.30 14.72 27.67
C THR A 29 -7.85 14.47 26.23
N PRO A 30 -6.85 15.19 25.70
CA PRO A 30 -6.36 14.90 24.36
C PRO A 30 -5.90 13.44 24.36
N THR A 31 -6.67 12.60 23.66
CA THR A 31 -6.30 11.21 23.40
C THR A 31 -4.95 11.23 22.71
N ALA A 32 -4.02 10.43 23.21
CA ALA A 32 -2.66 10.34 22.69
C ALA A 32 -2.67 10.21 21.15
N ASN A 33 -2.07 11.20 20.47
CA ASN A 33 -1.65 11.22 19.06
C ASN A 33 -2.58 10.51 18.05
N ALA A 34 -3.77 11.06 17.81
CA ALA A 34 -4.53 10.72 16.60
C ALA A 34 -3.73 11.17 15.36
N LEU A 35 -3.62 10.29 14.37
CA LEU A 35 -3.00 10.59 13.08
C LEU A 35 -3.92 11.53 12.29
N THR A 36 -3.35 12.45 11.52
CA THR A 36 -4.07 13.29 10.58
C THR A 36 -3.82 12.84 9.14
N ARG A 37 -4.64 13.33 8.19
CA ARG A 37 -4.39 13.12 6.76
C ARG A 37 -3.06 13.74 6.32
N GLU A 38 -2.67 14.87 6.93
CA GLU A 38 -1.37 15.51 6.69
C GLU A 38 -0.22 14.57 7.08
N ASP A 39 -0.31 13.93 8.26
CA ASP A 39 0.71 12.99 8.74
C ASP A 39 0.91 11.79 7.78
N VAL A 40 -0.17 11.30 7.18
CA VAL A 40 -0.11 10.23 6.17
C VAL A 40 0.60 10.72 4.90
N VAL A 41 0.24 11.91 4.42
CA VAL A 41 0.86 12.52 3.24
C VAL A 41 2.34 12.77 3.48
N ASP A 42 2.71 13.30 4.64
CA ASP A 42 4.10 13.54 5.05
C ASP A 42 4.90 12.24 5.14
N ALA A 43 4.30 11.18 5.70
CA ALA A 43 4.94 9.86 5.76
C ALA A 43 5.20 9.27 4.35
N ILE A 44 4.29 9.53 3.40
CA ILE A 44 4.46 9.11 1.99
C ILE A 44 5.54 9.98 1.31
N LEU A 45 5.48 11.30 1.47
CA LEU A 45 6.45 12.26 0.90
C LEU A 45 7.88 12.03 1.41
N ALA A 46 8.03 11.56 2.65
CA ALA A 46 9.34 11.27 3.24
C ALA A 46 10.07 10.11 2.55
N GLN A 47 9.35 9.22 1.86
CA GLN A 47 9.91 7.99 1.30
C GLN A 47 9.75 7.86 -0.23
N SER A 48 8.73 8.48 -0.81
CA SER A 48 8.45 8.44 -2.24
C SER A 48 8.99 9.70 -2.96
N PRO A 49 9.54 9.57 -4.19
CA PRO A 49 9.98 10.73 -4.96
C PRO A 49 8.84 11.74 -5.18
N THR A 50 9.04 12.98 -4.76
CA THR A 50 8.02 14.03 -4.84
C THR A 50 7.48 14.24 -6.26
N SER A 51 8.30 14.03 -7.29
CA SER A 51 7.89 14.12 -8.70
C SER A 51 6.78 13.15 -9.08
N ASN A 52 6.76 11.95 -8.47
CA ASN A 52 5.71 10.97 -8.69
C ASN A 52 4.41 11.40 -8.03
N LEU A 53 4.47 12.14 -6.92
CA LEU A 53 3.30 12.53 -6.13
C LEU A 53 2.65 13.85 -6.58
N VAL A 54 3.28 14.60 -7.49
CA VAL A 54 2.72 15.87 -8.00
C VAL A 54 2.17 15.73 -9.42
N ASN A 55 2.64 14.76 -10.21
CA ASN A 55 2.11 14.49 -11.54
C ASN A 55 0.73 13.80 -11.45
N SER A 56 -0.34 14.49 -11.87
CA SER A 56 -1.72 13.97 -11.81
C SER A 56 -1.94 12.67 -12.59
N ASN A 57 -1.11 12.40 -13.60
CA ASN A 57 -1.23 11.20 -14.43
C ASN A 57 -0.38 10.03 -13.92
N SER A 58 0.33 10.19 -12.79
CA SER A 58 1.10 9.10 -12.22
C SER A 58 0.19 8.16 -11.42
N ALA A 59 0.56 6.87 -11.38
CA ALA A 59 -0.11 5.91 -10.52
C ALA A 59 -0.02 6.29 -9.04
N ALA A 60 1.14 6.80 -8.60
CA ALA A 60 1.34 7.21 -7.21
C ALA A 60 0.42 8.37 -6.80
N LYS A 61 0.17 9.33 -7.68
CA LYS A 61 -0.75 10.44 -7.39
C LYS A 61 -2.20 9.97 -7.37
N GLN A 62 -2.61 9.15 -8.33
CA GLN A 62 -3.97 8.59 -8.36
C GLN A 62 -4.25 7.74 -7.11
N ALA A 63 -3.29 6.91 -6.71
CA ALA A 63 -3.36 6.14 -5.48
C ALA A 63 -3.44 7.02 -4.22
N LEU A 64 -2.68 8.12 -4.18
CA LEU A 64 -2.73 9.08 -3.08
C LEU A 64 -4.10 9.77 -2.99
N ASP A 65 -4.64 10.17 -4.14
CA ASP A 65 -5.97 10.81 -4.22
C ASP A 65 -7.08 9.86 -3.77
N TRP A 66 -7.04 8.60 -4.22
CA TRP A 66 -7.97 7.58 -3.72
C TRP A 66 -7.85 7.41 -2.20
N LEU A 67 -6.64 7.26 -1.68
CA LEU A 67 -6.39 7.04 -0.25
C LEU A 67 -6.92 8.18 0.62
N VAL A 68 -6.68 9.43 0.21
CA VAL A 68 -7.00 10.62 1.01
C VAL A 68 -8.48 11.04 0.86
N LEU A 69 -9.04 10.87 -0.35
CA LEU A 69 -10.35 11.41 -0.69
C LEU A 69 -11.47 10.37 -0.68
N GLN A 70 -11.18 9.10 -0.94
CA GLN A 70 -12.19 8.07 -1.19
C GLN A 70 -12.16 6.92 -0.18
N ASP A 71 -10.99 6.57 0.36
CA ASP A 71 -10.84 5.42 1.24
C ASP A 71 -11.29 5.70 2.68
N SER A 72 -12.58 5.46 2.95
CA SER A 72 -13.15 5.68 4.29
C SER A 72 -12.55 4.76 5.36
N TYR A 73 -12.02 3.59 4.99
CA TYR A 73 -11.35 2.70 5.96
C TYR A 73 -10.08 3.32 6.52
N SER A 74 -9.25 3.93 5.66
CA SER A 74 -8.07 4.67 6.12
C SER A 74 -8.46 5.89 6.96
N ALA A 75 -9.60 6.54 6.66
CA ALA A 75 -10.10 7.64 7.47
C ALA A 75 -10.48 7.18 8.90
N ASP A 76 -11.13 6.02 9.05
CA ASP A 76 -11.48 5.46 10.37
C ASP A 76 -10.22 5.06 11.18
N LEU A 77 -9.15 4.68 10.50
CA LEU A 77 -7.89 4.28 11.12
C LEU A 77 -7.08 5.47 11.68
N LEU A 78 -7.38 6.71 11.28
CA LEU A 78 -6.67 7.90 11.75
C LEU A 78 -6.75 8.09 13.29
N GLU A 79 -7.74 7.51 13.96
CA GLU A 79 -7.92 7.65 15.40
C GLU A 79 -6.98 6.77 16.27
N GLY A 80 -6.17 5.86 15.69
CA GLY A 80 -5.53 4.77 16.44
C GLY A 80 -3.98 4.63 16.39
N GLY A 81 -3.23 5.67 16.02
CA GLY A 81 -1.77 5.72 16.20
C GLY A 81 -0.92 4.87 15.24
N ALA A 82 0.34 4.57 15.60
CA ALA A 82 1.37 4.07 14.66
C ALA A 82 1.04 2.76 13.92
N THR A 83 0.40 1.78 14.58
CA THR A 83 -0.04 0.53 13.93
C THR A 83 -1.03 0.80 12.79
N ASN A 84 -1.82 1.87 12.90
CA ASN A 84 -2.76 2.28 11.88
C ASN A 84 -2.09 3.00 10.71
N LEU A 85 -0.99 3.73 10.94
CA LEU A 85 -0.20 4.33 9.86
C LEU A 85 0.34 3.25 8.92
N ASN A 86 0.91 2.16 9.46
CA ASN A 86 1.39 1.05 8.62
C ASN A 86 0.25 0.50 7.75
N LYS A 87 -0.92 0.22 8.34
CA LYS A 87 -2.10 -0.24 7.57
C LYS A 87 -2.47 0.70 6.42
N ILE A 88 -2.41 2.02 6.64
CA ILE A 88 -2.69 3.03 5.62
C ILE A 88 -1.60 3.03 4.52
N LEU A 89 -0.33 2.93 4.89
CA LEU A 89 0.79 2.89 3.94
C LEU A 89 0.77 1.63 3.06
N GLN A 90 0.37 0.47 3.60
CA GLN A 90 0.18 -0.74 2.80
C GLN A 90 -0.93 -0.60 1.77
N ARG A 91 -2.02 0.11 2.14
CA ARG A 91 -3.11 0.42 1.20
C ARG A 91 -2.64 1.35 0.09
N PHE A 92 -1.86 2.37 0.43
CA PHE A 92 -1.22 3.23 -0.57
C PHE A 92 -0.34 2.41 -1.53
N ALA A 93 0.53 1.56 -0.99
CA ALA A 93 1.43 0.71 -1.76
C ALA A 93 0.67 -0.16 -2.77
N LEU A 94 -0.39 -0.85 -2.33
CA LEU A 94 -1.20 -1.69 -3.21
C LEU A 94 -2.03 -0.84 -4.19
N ALA A 95 -2.57 0.30 -3.77
CA ALA A 95 -3.24 1.22 -4.69
C ALA A 95 -2.29 1.69 -5.82
N THR A 96 -1.00 1.92 -5.54
CA THR A 96 -0.05 2.22 -6.63
C THR A 96 0.08 1.10 -7.63
N LEU A 97 0.01 -0.17 -7.20
CA LEU A 97 0.03 -1.33 -8.10
C LEU A 97 -1.23 -1.40 -8.95
N TYR A 98 -2.40 -1.19 -8.33
CA TYR A 98 -3.67 -1.13 -9.04
C TYR A 98 -3.64 -0.06 -10.14
N GLU A 99 -3.26 1.16 -9.80
CA GLU A 99 -3.21 2.28 -10.74
C GLU A 99 -2.11 2.12 -11.81
N SER A 100 -0.96 1.51 -11.47
CA SER A 100 0.15 1.36 -12.41
C SER A 100 -0.02 0.22 -13.39
N THR A 101 -0.88 -0.76 -13.07
CA THR A 101 -1.05 -1.97 -13.89
C THR A 101 -2.47 -2.15 -14.43
N ASP A 102 -3.19 -1.03 -14.63
CA ASP A 102 -4.51 -1.01 -15.27
C ASP A 102 -5.58 -1.78 -14.49
N GLY A 103 -5.63 -1.56 -13.18
CA GLY A 103 -6.46 -2.29 -12.21
C GLY A 103 -7.94 -2.36 -12.51
N GLU A 104 -8.49 -1.34 -13.18
CA GLU A 104 -9.89 -1.31 -13.60
C GLU A 104 -10.24 -2.42 -14.60
N ASN A 105 -9.24 -2.91 -15.34
CA ASN A 105 -9.39 -3.89 -16.41
C ASN A 105 -8.88 -5.29 -16.03
N TRP A 106 -8.43 -5.51 -14.79
CA TRP A 106 -8.04 -6.85 -14.34
C TRP A 106 -9.23 -7.81 -14.38
N SER A 107 -8.99 -9.06 -14.79
CA SER A 107 -10.02 -10.10 -14.78
C SER A 107 -10.43 -10.54 -13.37
N SER A 108 -9.61 -10.25 -12.34
CA SER A 108 -9.96 -10.44 -10.93
C SER A 108 -9.40 -9.32 -10.04
N SER A 109 -10.26 -8.36 -9.68
CA SER A 109 -9.93 -7.23 -8.79
C SER A 109 -10.77 -7.23 -7.51
N ARG A 110 -11.25 -8.40 -7.05
CA ARG A 110 -12.16 -8.49 -5.91
C ARG A 110 -11.60 -7.76 -4.68
N ASN A 111 -12.40 -6.81 -4.18
CA ASN A 111 -12.14 -5.92 -3.04
C ASN A 111 -10.97 -4.94 -3.19
N TRP A 112 -10.23 -4.94 -4.29
CA TRP A 112 -9.24 -3.91 -4.57
C TRP A 112 -9.91 -2.54 -4.56
N MET A 113 -9.21 -1.54 -4.00
CA MET A 113 -9.70 -0.15 -3.87
C MET A 113 -11.01 0.00 -3.09
N SER A 114 -11.41 -1.03 -2.32
CA SER A 114 -12.60 -1.00 -1.45
C SER A 114 -12.23 -0.76 0.01
N THR A 115 -13.22 -0.46 0.85
CA THR A 115 -13.06 -0.25 2.30
C THR A 115 -12.76 -1.53 3.09
N ARG A 116 -12.64 -2.69 2.44
CA ARG A 116 -12.23 -3.91 3.13
C ARG A 116 -10.77 -3.83 3.57
N ASP A 117 -10.49 -4.37 4.75
CA ASP A 117 -9.13 -4.63 5.23
C ASP A 117 -8.40 -5.49 4.19
N VAL A 118 -7.22 -5.01 3.79
CA VAL A 118 -6.33 -5.65 2.80
C VAL A 118 -6.11 -7.11 3.17
N CYS A 119 -5.78 -7.37 4.44
CA CYS A 119 -5.43 -8.70 4.94
C CYS A 119 -6.62 -9.65 5.08
N ARG A 120 -7.84 -9.19 4.79
CA ARG A 120 -9.09 -9.97 4.98
C ARG A 120 -9.99 -9.98 3.75
N GLY A 121 -9.52 -9.52 2.60
CA GLY A 121 -10.40 -9.46 1.45
C GLY A 121 -9.77 -9.19 0.10
N TRP A 122 -8.64 -8.48 0.02
CA TRP A 122 -8.08 -8.12 -1.28
C TRP A 122 -7.60 -9.37 -2.00
N TYR A 123 -8.06 -9.55 -3.24
CA TYR A 123 -7.70 -10.72 -4.02
C TYR A 123 -6.18 -10.80 -4.19
N GLY A 124 -5.62 -11.99 -3.95
CA GLY A 124 -4.19 -12.24 -4.10
C GLY A 124 -3.30 -11.70 -2.98
N ILE A 125 -3.87 -11.14 -1.90
CA ILE A 125 -3.11 -10.61 -0.77
C ILE A 125 -3.23 -11.50 0.46
N GLU A 126 -2.09 -11.91 1.02
CA GLU A 126 -2.02 -12.58 2.32
C GLU A 126 -1.06 -11.83 3.24
N CYS A 127 -1.36 -11.84 4.54
CA CYS A 127 -0.61 -11.10 5.52
C CYS A 127 -0.02 -12.01 6.62
N GLU A 128 1.17 -11.66 7.08
CA GLU A 128 1.78 -12.18 8.29
C GLU A 128 1.75 -11.08 9.35
N GLU A 129 1.28 -11.40 10.56
CA GLU A 129 1.23 -10.43 11.67
C GLU A 129 0.50 -9.09 11.34
N GLN A 130 -0.50 -9.12 10.45
CA GLN A 130 -1.24 -7.95 9.91
C GLN A 130 -0.48 -7.10 8.89
N GLU A 131 0.67 -7.57 8.41
CA GLU A 131 1.44 -6.92 7.36
C GLU A 131 1.40 -7.74 6.07
N VAL A 132 1.34 -7.08 4.91
CA VAL A 132 1.30 -7.72 3.59
C VAL A 132 2.60 -8.49 3.39
N ALA A 133 2.50 -9.81 3.32
CA ALA A 133 3.64 -10.71 3.17
C ALA A 133 3.65 -11.36 1.79
N ASN A 134 2.47 -11.77 1.29
CA ASN A 134 2.35 -12.46 0.01
C ASN A 134 1.44 -11.68 -0.94
N ILE A 135 1.96 -11.41 -2.14
CA ILE A 135 1.21 -10.89 -3.29
C ILE A 135 1.26 -11.95 -4.38
N SER A 136 0.11 -12.54 -4.72
CA SER A 136 -0.04 -13.54 -5.77
C SER A 136 -1.17 -13.14 -6.71
N LEU A 137 -0.79 -12.61 -7.88
CA LEU A 137 -1.69 -12.11 -8.93
C LEU A 137 -1.39 -12.77 -10.29
N PRO A 138 -1.38 -14.11 -10.40
CA PRO A 138 -1.07 -14.77 -11.66
C PRO A 138 -2.25 -14.68 -12.63
N ASN A 139 -1.98 -14.39 -13.90
CA ASN A 139 -2.95 -14.45 -14.99
C ASN A 139 -4.27 -13.70 -14.69
N ILE A 140 -4.16 -12.42 -14.35
CA ILE A 140 -5.33 -11.55 -14.14
C ILE A 140 -5.29 -10.26 -14.97
N ASP A 141 -4.51 -10.26 -16.06
CA ASP A 141 -4.38 -9.15 -17.01
C ASP A 141 -3.72 -7.89 -16.42
N LEU A 142 -2.73 -8.04 -15.54
CA LEU A 142 -1.90 -6.90 -15.09
C LEU A 142 -1.19 -6.29 -16.31
N LYS A 143 -1.47 -5.02 -16.61
CA LYS A 143 -0.89 -4.32 -17.75
C LYS A 143 -0.29 -2.98 -17.34
N GLY A 144 1.03 -2.87 -17.43
CA GLY A 144 1.76 -1.66 -17.06
C GLY A 144 2.96 -1.96 -16.19
N PRO A 145 3.69 -0.93 -15.73
CA PRO A 145 4.91 -1.12 -14.95
C PRO A 145 4.65 -1.49 -13.49
N LEU A 146 5.62 -2.18 -12.89
CA LEU A 146 5.71 -2.31 -11.43
C LEU A 146 5.97 -0.94 -10.80
N PRO A 147 5.19 -0.53 -9.79
CA PRO A 147 5.42 0.74 -9.11
C PRO A 147 6.56 0.59 -8.09
N LYS A 148 7.48 1.56 -8.06
CA LYS A 148 8.56 1.57 -7.06
C LYS A 148 8.01 1.68 -5.63
N GLU A 149 6.90 2.41 -5.47
CA GLU A 149 6.27 2.70 -4.19
C GLU A 149 5.85 1.40 -3.49
N MET A 150 5.37 0.40 -4.23
CA MET A 150 5.06 -0.91 -3.67
C MET A 150 6.27 -1.50 -2.91
N PHE A 151 7.45 -1.47 -3.51
CA PHE A 151 8.66 -2.00 -2.86
C PHE A 151 9.19 -1.07 -1.77
N ILE A 152 9.00 0.25 -1.87
CA ILE A 152 9.40 1.21 -0.82
C ILE A 152 8.61 0.99 0.46
N PHE A 153 7.29 0.85 0.35
CA PHE A 153 6.38 0.80 1.51
C PHE A 153 6.13 -0.60 2.06
N LEU A 154 6.44 -1.67 1.30
CA LEU A 154 6.29 -3.07 1.75
C LEU A 154 7.63 -3.80 1.95
N LYS A 155 8.78 -3.11 1.85
CA LYS A 155 10.13 -3.70 1.94
C LYS A 155 10.37 -4.56 3.19
N ASP A 156 9.77 -4.18 4.31
CA ASP A 156 10.03 -4.78 5.61
C ASP A 156 9.13 -5.99 5.92
N SER A 157 8.11 -6.25 5.09
CA SER A 157 7.11 -7.30 5.30
C SER A 157 7.02 -8.33 4.19
N LEU A 158 7.37 -7.98 2.94
CA LEU A 158 7.21 -8.89 1.80
C LEU A 158 8.08 -10.15 1.91
N VAL A 159 7.44 -11.30 1.67
CA VAL A 159 8.02 -12.64 1.64
C VAL A 159 7.83 -13.29 0.26
N HIS A 160 6.67 -13.12 -0.36
CA HIS A 160 6.36 -13.71 -1.67
C HIS A 160 5.73 -12.69 -2.62
N VAL A 161 6.29 -12.54 -3.81
CA VAL A 161 5.67 -11.79 -4.92
C VAL A 161 5.65 -12.66 -6.18
N SER A 162 4.44 -12.93 -6.67
CA SER A 162 4.17 -13.68 -7.90
C SER A 162 3.18 -12.92 -8.78
N MET A 163 3.60 -12.55 -9.99
CA MET A 163 2.79 -11.87 -11.01
C MET A 163 2.94 -12.54 -12.38
N ASN A 164 3.08 -13.88 -12.38
CA ASN A 164 3.32 -14.66 -13.58
C ASN A 164 2.16 -14.57 -14.59
N GLU A 165 2.46 -14.77 -15.87
CA GLU A 165 1.48 -14.88 -16.96
C GLU A 165 0.59 -13.62 -17.07
N ASN A 166 1.22 -12.44 -17.11
CA ASN A 166 0.53 -11.15 -17.26
C ASN A 166 1.17 -10.33 -18.40
N GLN A 167 0.82 -9.05 -18.49
CA GLN A 167 1.34 -8.08 -19.47
C GLN A 167 2.10 -6.96 -18.73
N VAL A 168 2.84 -7.31 -17.67
CA VAL A 168 3.65 -6.36 -16.91
C VAL A 168 4.78 -5.87 -17.81
N THR A 169 4.90 -4.55 -17.95
CA THR A 169 5.85 -3.89 -18.87
C THR A 169 6.88 -3.05 -18.11
N GLY A 170 7.78 -2.38 -18.83
CA GLY A 170 8.79 -1.50 -18.23
C GLY A 170 9.91 -2.27 -17.53
N SER A 171 10.74 -1.55 -16.79
CA SER A 171 11.88 -2.13 -16.07
C SER A 171 11.52 -2.58 -14.66
N ILE A 172 12.24 -3.57 -14.15
CA ILE A 172 12.20 -3.90 -12.72
C ILE A 172 12.77 -2.69 -11.93
N PRO A 173 12.01 -2.10 -10.98
CA PRO A 173 12.48 -0.96 -10.20
C PRO A 173 13.66 -1.37 -9.30
N THR A 174 14.66 -0.50 -9.13
CA THR A 174 15.82 -0.79 -8.28
C THR A 174 15.43 -0.94 -6.81
N GLU A 175 14.32 -0.31 -6.41
CA GLU A 175 13.74 -0.40 -5.07
C GLU A 175 13.31 -1.82 -4.68
N VAL A 176 13.19 -2.76 -5.62
CA VAL A 176 12.98 -4.19 -5.30
C VAL A 176 14.06 -4.73 -4.34
N GLY A 177 15.30 -4.22 -4.45
CA GLY A 177 16.41 -4.61 -3.58
C GLY A 177 16.26 -4.17 -2.12
N LEU A 178 15.28 -3.30 -1.80
CA LEU A 178 14.97 -2.95 -0.42
C LEU A 178 14.29 -4.10 0.33
N ALA A 179 13.60 -5.00 -0.38
CA ALA A 179 12.83 -6.11 0.20
C ALA A 179 13.73 -7.29 0.63
N ARG A 180 14.53 -7.09 1.68
CA ARG A 180 15.54 -8.06 2.14
C ARG A 180 14.95 -9.36 2.72
N ARG A 181 13.67 -9.35 3.07
CA ARG A 181 12.90 -10.53 3.54
C ARG A 181 12.27 -11.34 2.41
N LEU A 182 12.25 -10.81 1.17
CA LEU A 182 11.59 -11.50 0.06
C LEU A 182 12.32 -12.81 -0.27
N GLU A 183 11.57 -13.92 -0.23
CA GLU A 183 12.06 -15.27 -0.48
C GLU A 183 11.72 -15.75 -1.90
N VAL A 184 10.58 -15.31 -2.42
CA VAL A 184 10.11 -15.67 -3.77
C VAL A 184 9.79 -14.41 -4.55
N PHE A 185 10.48 -14.24 -5.67
CA PHE A 185 10.18 -13.20 -6.66
C PHE A 185 10.05 -13.82 -8.04
N THR A 186 8.82 -13.86 -8.57
CA THR A 186 8.54 -14.43 -9.89
C THR A 186 7.61 -13.54 -10.70
N ILE A 187 8.07 -13.19 -11.90
CA ILE A 187 7.32 -12.43 -12.92
C ILE A 187 7.58 -13.12 -14.27
N LEU A 188 7.39 -14.43 -14.29
CA LEU A 188 7.55 -15.28 -15.46
C LEU A 188 6.48 -14.93 -16.51
N GLU A 189 6.82 -15.00 -17.79
CA GLU A 189 5.87 -14.85 -18.90
C GLU A 189 5.14 -13.50 -18.83
N ASN A 190 5.91 -12.44 -19.09
CA ASN A 190 5.48 -11.05 -19.05
C ASN A 190 6.22 -10.24 -20.13
N GLU A 191 6.08 -8.92 -20.12
CA GLU A 191 6.67 -8.01 -21.10
C GLU A 191 7.73 -7.07 -20.49
N LEU A 192 8.40 -7.49 -19.41
CA LEU A 192 9.45 -6.69 -18.77
C LEU A 192 10.59 -6.39 -19.74
N THR A 193 11.18 -5.21 -19.63
CA THR A 193 12.24 -4.68 -20.51
C THR A 193 13.39 -4.09 -19.69
N GLY A 194 14.49 -3.77 -20.36
CA GLY A 194 15.68 -3.21 -19.72
C GLY A 194 16.45 -4.25 -18.90
N LYS A 195 17.33 -3.77 -18.02
CA LYS A 195 18.29 -4.64 -17.32
C LYS A 195 17.69 -5.20 -16.03
N ILE A 196 18.17 -6.38 -15.64
CA ILE A 196 18.05 -6.86 -14.27
C ILE A 196 18.86 -5.90 -13.36
N PRO A 197 18.25 -5.25 -12.35
CA PRO A 197 18.96 -4.30 -11.50
C PRO A 197 19.96 -5.02 -10.59
N THR A 198 21.11 -4.39 -10.33
CA THR A 198 22.16 -4.92 -9.45
C THR A 198 21.68 -5.10 -8.01
N GLU A 199 20.70 -4.31 -7.61
CA GLU A 199 20.07 -4.25 -6.29
C GLU A 199 19.35 -5.54 -5.93
N ILE A 200 19.02 -6.42 -6.89
CA ILE A 200 18.54 -7.77 -6.59
C ILE A 200 19.50 -8.53 -5.67
N GLY A 201 20.81 -8.27 -5.77
CA GLY A 201 21.80 -8.87 -4.88
C GLY A 201 21.67 -8.50 -3.40
N ASN A 202 20.89 -7.46 -3.06
CA ASN A 202 20.62 -7.07 -1.67
C ASN A 202 19.51 -7.92 -1.02
N MET A 203 18.79 -8.74 -1.78
CA MET A 203 17.65 -9.53 -1.32
C MET A 203 18.12 -10.81 -0.63
N GLU A 204 18.75 -10.66 0.54
CA GLU A 204 19.46 -11.73 1.26
C GLU A 204 18.63 -12.98 1.61
N SER A 205 17.30 -12.86 1.62
CA SER A 205 16.39 -13.98 1.87
C SER A 205 15.94 -14.70 0.61
N LEU A 206 16.30 -14.21 -0.58
CA LEU A 206 15.78 -14.72 -1.85
C LEU A 206 16.21 -16.17 -2.10
N VAL A 207 15.23 -17.04 -2.24
CA VAL A 207 15.39 -18.48 -2.51
C VAL A 207 15.03 -18.81 -3.95
N PHE A 208 14.04 -18.11 -4.50
CA PHE A 208 13.49 -18.36 -5.83
C PHE A 208 13.35 -17.06 -6.61
N LEU A 209 14.11 -16.94 -7.69
CA LEU A 209 14.02 -15.84 -8.65
C LEU A 209 13.67 -16.40 -10.04
N ASN A 210 12.53 -15.99 -10.60
CA ASN A 210 12.18 -16.36 -11.96
C ASN A 210 11.64 -15.16 -12.75
N LEU A 211 12.42 -14.75 -13.75
CA LEU A 211 12.16 -13.65 -14.68
C LEU A 211 12.16 -14.18 -16.13
N GLY A 212 12.00 -15.50 -16.33
CA GLY A 212 12.01 -16.09 -17.66
C GLY A 212 10.86 -15.58 -18.54
N ARG A 213 10.98 -15.77 -19.86
CA ARG A 213 9.95 -15.40 -20.84
C ARG A 213 9.53 -13.93 -20.72
N ASN A 214 10.51 -13.05 -20.81
CA ASN A 214 10.37 -11.58 -20.80
C ASN A 214 11.27 -10.98 -21.90
N ASN A 215 11.38 -9.65 -21.96
CA ASN A 215 12.24 -8.92 -22.91
C ASN A 215 13.42 -8.24 -22.20
N LEU A 216 13.94 -8.81 -21.11
CA LEU A 216 15.05 -8.23 -20.35
C LEU A 216 16.35 -8.29 -21.15
N ASP A 217 17.16 -7.24 -21.06
CA ASP A 217 18.40 -7.05 -21.81
C ASP A 217 19.64 -6.87 -20.91
N GLY A 218 20.80 -6.68 -21.56
CA GLY A 218 22.06 -6.45 -20.86
C GLY A 218 22.66 -7.73 -20.29
N SER A 219 23.48 -7.61 -19.24
CA SER A 219 24.16 -8.74 -18.62
C SER A 219 23.53 -9.11 -17.29
N ILE A 220 23.56 -10.39 -16.93
CA ILE A 220 23.20 -10.87 -15.60
C ILE A 220 24.11 -10.17 -14.56
N PRO A 221 23.55 -9.45 -13.56
CA PRO A 221 24.34 -8.79 -12.52
C PRO A 221 25.16 -9.80 -11.73
N ARG A 222 26.46 -9.51 -11.53
CA ARG A 222 27.35 -10.35 -10.71
C ARG A 222 26.87 -10.48 -9.27
N THR A 223 26.13 -9.48 -8.78
CA THR A 223 25.55 -9.44 -7.43
C THR A 223 24.52 -10.55 -7.17
N ILE A 224 23.98 -11.20 -8.22
CA ILE A 224 23.18 -12.42 -8.04
C ILE A 224 24.01 -13.54 -7.40
N GLY A 225 25.33 -13.56 -7.65
CA GLY A 225 26.25 -14.50 -7.00
C GLY A 225 26.40 -14.29 -5.48
N ASP A 226 26.00 -13.14 -4.95
CA ASP A 226 26.06 -12.84 -3.52
C ASP A 226 24.85 -13.42 -2.74
N LEU A 227 23.80 -13.85 -3.46
CA LEU A 227 22.57 -14.40 -2.89
C LEU A 227 22.77 -15.85 -2.40
N SER A 228 23.35 -15.98 -1.21
CA SER A 228 23.71 -17.28 -0.61
C SER A 228 22.56 -18.29 -0.41
N LYS A 229 21.30 -17.82 -0.39
CA LYS A 229 20.11 -18.69 -0.25
C LYS A 229 19.45 -19.05 -1.57
N LEU A 230 19.88 -18.47 -2.69
CA LEU A 230 19.24 -18.65 -3.99
C LEU A 230 19.43 -20.09 -4.48
N THR A 231 18.31 -20.79 -4.65
CA THR A 231 18.31 -22.20 -5.14
C THR A 231 17.70 -22.33 -6.51
N HIS A 232 16.87 -21.37 -6.93
CA HIS A 232 16.29 -21.31 -8.26
C HIS A 232 16.54 -19.95 -8.89
N PHE A 233 17.13 -19.96 -10.08
CA PHE A 233 17.36 -18.78 -10.89
C PHE A 233 16.94 -19.04 -12.34
N GLY A 234 15.79 -18.50 -12.73
CA GLY A 234 15.22 -18.61 -14.06
C GLY A 234 15.26 -17.28 -14.81
N VAL A 235 15.99 -17.23 -15.92
CA VAL A 235 16.05 -16.06 -16.82
C VAL A 235 16.03 -16.44 -18.31
N LEU A 236 15.70 -17.70 -18.59
CA LEU A 236 15.62 -18.21 -19.96
C LEU A 236 14.55 -17.45 -20.75
N GLU A 237 14.70 -17.41 -22.09
CA GLU A 237 13.79 -16.71 -22.98
C GLU A 237 13.68 -15.21 -22.63
N ASN A 238 14.84 -14.55 -22.62
CA ASN A 238 15.03 -13.10 -22.56
C ASN A 238 16.09 -12.69 -23.59
N GLU A 239 16.33 -11.39 -23.75
CA GLU A 239 17.35 -10.79 -24.62
C GLU A 239 18.68 -10.56 -23.88
N LEU A 240 18.97 -11.39 -22.87
CA LEU A 240 20.16 -11.25 -22.04
C LEU A 240 21.42 -11.61 -22.82
N THR A 241 22.38 -10.69 -22.81
CA THR A 241 23.71 -10.88 -23.38
C THR A 241 24.63 -11.57 -22.38
N GLY A 242 25.37 -12.57 -22.84
CA GLY A 242 26.49 -13.11 -22.09
C GLY A 242 27.63 -12.09 -22.09
N LYS A 243 27.91 -11.45 -20.94
CA LYS A 243 29.21 -10.82 -20.69
C LYS A 243 29.93 -11.57 -19.59
N ASN A 244 30.59 -12.66 -19.98
CA ASN A 244 31.91 -12.92 -19.44
C ASN A 244 32.83 -11.93 -20.15
N SER A 245 32.95 -10.71 -19.64
CA SER A 245 34.18 -9.96 -19.89
C SER A 245 35.27 -10.66 -19.08
N GLU A 246 35.80 -11.75 -19.64
CA GLU A 246 37.21 -12.03 -19.55
C GLU A 246 37.93 -10.81 -20.14
N GLY A 247 38.76 -10.17 -19.33
CA GLY A 247 39.41 -8.91 -19.66
C GLY A 247 40.12 -8.35 -18.44
N ASP A 248 41.30 -8.94 -18.21
CA ASP A 248 42.47 -8.50 -17.41
C ASP A 248 42.36 -8.43 -15.87
#